data_AF-A0A7C2V7A4-F1
#
_entry.id   AF-A0A7C2V7A4-F1
#
_cell.length_a   1.000
_cell.length_b   1.000
_cell.length_c   1.000
_cell.angle_alpha   90.00
_cell.angle_beta   90.00
_cell.angle_gamma   90.00
#
_symmetry.space_group_name_H-M   'P 1'
#
loop_
_entity.id
_entity.type
_entity.pdbx_description
1 polymer ?
#
loop_
_entity_poly.entity_id
_entity_poly.type
_entity_poly.pdbx_seq_one_letter_code
_entity_poly.pdbx_strand_id
1 'polypeptide(L)' 'MRLRLISLDCTGTMGYYGLGFKPDNPAKPVEAIVKHSGGYRVFKAWVDYVNGEWAIELPITEDNVELIGLVNG' A
#
# COMPACT_ATOMS: atom_id res chain seq x y z
N MET A 1 5.76 5.51 -8.34
CA MET A 1 5.32 6.58 -7.40
C MET A 1 5.80 6.23 -6.01
N ARG A 2 6.57 7.11 -5.34
CA ARG A 2 7.03 6.81 -3.97
C ARG A 2 5.84 6.84 -3.01
N LEU A 3 5.69 5.77 -2.25
CA LEU A 3 4.68 5.67 -1.21
C LEU A 3 5.22 6.25 0.10
N ARG A 4 4.36 6.94 0.84
CA ARG A 4 4.66 7.44 2.18
C ARG A 4 4.00 6.54 3.21
N LEU A 5 4.76 6.03 4.17
CA LEU A 5 4.20 5.35 5.33
C LEU A 5 3.45 6.37 6.19
N ILE A 6 2.16 6.14 6.43
CA ILE A 6 1.30 7.06 7.18
C ILE A 6 0.88 6.50 8.54
N SER A 7 0.86 5.18 8.69
CA SER A 7 0.56 4.49 9.94
C SER A 7 1.09 3.05 9.88
N LEU A 8 1.24 2.46 11.06
CA LEU A 8 1.36 1.02 11.23
C LEU A 8 0.04 0.47 11.79
N ASP A 9 -0.20 -0.82 11.60
CA ASP A 9 -1.23 -1.53 12.35
C ASP A 9 -0.81 -1.71 13.82
N CYS A 10 -1.72 -2.19 14.66
CA CYS A 10 -1.45 -2.35 16.09
C CYS A 10 -0.36 -3.38 16.42
N THR A 11 -0.04 -4.28 15.49
CA THR A 11 1.03 -5.27 15.64
C THR A 11 2.38 -4.77 15.13
N GLY A 12 2.41 -3.70 14.33
CA GLY A 12 3.61 -3.21 13.66
C GLY A 12 4.10 -4.13 12.53
N THR A 13 3.24 -5.00 12.00
CA THR A 13 3.58 -5.93 10.90
C THR A 13 3.07 -5.44 9.55
N MET A 14 2.07 -4.56 9.55
CA MET A 14 1.50 -3.96 8.35
C MET A 14 1.76 -2.45 8.35
N GLY A 15 2.21 -1.96 7.19
CA GLY A 15 2.32 -0.53 6.92
C GLY A 15 1.15 -0.06 6.06
N TYR A 16 0.57 1.06 6.44
CA TYR A 16 -0.42 1.79 5.65
C TYR A 16 0.30 2.89 4.87
N TYR A 17 0.19 2.84 3.55
CA TYR A 17 0.90 3.75 2.66
C TYR A 17 -0.06 4.62 1.86
N GLY A 18 0.08 5.94 1.98
CA GLY A 18 -0.78 6.90 1.29
C GLY A 18 -0.69 6.77 -0.24
N LEU A 19 -1.84 6.63 -0.89
CA LEU A 19 -1.97 6.52 -2.35
C LEU A 19 -2.10 7.87 -3.05
N GLY A 20 -2.55 8.92 -2.35
CA GLY A 20 -2.84 10.23 -2.97
C GLY A 20 -4.01 10.25 -3.97
N PHE A 21 -4.70 9.13 -4.18
CA PHE A 21 -5.91 9.03 -5.00
C PHE A 21 -6.90 8.02 -4.41
N LYS A 22 -8.17 8.15 -4.79
CA LYS A 22 -9.22 7.19 -4.41
C LYS A 22 -9.12 5.94 -5.30
N PRO A 23 -9.06 4.71 -4.73
CA PRO A 23 -9.07 3.48 -5.52
C PRO A 23 -10.42 3.28 -6.23
N ASP A 24 -10.42 2.55 -7.35
CA ASP A 24 -11.62 2.30 -8.15
C ASP A 24 -12.69 1.53 -7.34
N ASN A 25 -12.26 0.50 -6.59
CA ASN A 25 -13.16 -0.29 -5.75
C ASN A 25 -12.49 -0.70 -4.42
N PRO A 26 -12.65 0.07 -3.34
CA PRO A 26 -12.06 -0.25 -2.04
C PRO A 26 -12.68 -1.48 -1.36
N ALA A 27 -13.82 -1.99 -1.86
CA ALA A 27 -14.46 -3.19 -1.30
C ALA A 27 -13.83 -4.50 -1.78
N LYS A 28 -12.75 -4.44 -2.57
CA LYS A 28 -12.02 -5.60 -3.08
C LYS A 28 -10.52 -5.42 -2.87
N PRO A 29 -9.77 -6.50 -2.63
CA PRO A 29 -8.32 -6.43 -2.61
C PRO A 29 -7.80 -6.18 -4.03
N VAL A 30 -6.68 -5.48 -4.11
CA VAL A 30 -5.94 -5.19 -5.35
C VAL A 30 -4.60 -5.91 -5.34
N GLU A 31 -4.03 -6.13 -6.52
CA GLU A 31 -2.64 -6.55 -6.64
C GLU A 31 -1.74 -5.32 -6.71
N ALA A 32 -0.94 -5.12 -5.67
CA ALA A 32 0.03 -4.05 -5.57
C ALA A 32 1.40 -4.54 -6.05
N ILE A 33 1.87 -3.96 -7.15
CA ILE A 33 3.23 -4.17 -7.64
C ILE A 33 4.09 -3.07 -7.05
N VAL A 34 5.02 -3.44 -6.18
CA VAL A 34 5.91 -2.49 -5.50
C VAL A 34 7.38 -2.85 -5.76
N LYS A 35 8.22 -1.82 -5.77
CA LYS A 35 9.67 -1.96 -5.71
C LYS A 35 10.12 -1.69 -4.28
N HIS A 36 10.82 -2.65 -3.69
CA HIS A 36 11.33 -2.60 -2.31
C HIS A 36 12.63 -3.41 -2.23
N SER A 37 13.62 -2.91 -1.47
CA SER A 37 14.93 -3.56 -1.28
C SER A 37 15.63 -3.99 -2.58
N GLY A 38 15.51 -3.16 -3.62
CA GLY A 38 16.14 -3.39 -4.93
C GLY A 38 15.41 -4.39 -5.84
N GLY A 39 14.31 -5.00 -5.40
CA GLY A 39 13.51 -5.95 -6.17
C GLY A 39 12.06 -5.53 -6.36
N TYR A 40 11.36 -6.23 -7.25
CA TYR A 40 9.91 -6.09 -7.45
C TYR A 40 9.18 -7.18 -6.68
N ARG A 41 8.09 -6.82 -6.02
CA ARG A 41 7.20 -7.74 -5.29
C ARG A 41 5.76 -7.43 -5.64
N VAL A 42 4.93 -8.47 -5.66
CA VAL A 42 3.48 -8.35 -5.86
C VAL A 42 2.81 -8.77 -4.56
N PHE A 43 1.91 -7.93 -4.05
CA PHE A 43 1.12 -8.21 -2.86
C PHE A 43 -0.36 -8.14 -3.19
N LYS A 44 -1.14 -9.06 -2.63
CA LYS A 44 -2.58 -8.88 -2.55
C LYS A 44 -2.86 -8.00 -1.34
N ALA A 45 -3.37 -6.81 -1.57
CA ALA A 45 -3.47 -5.76 -0.57
C ALA A 45 -4.87 -5.17 -0.50
N TRP A 46 -5.29 -4.78 0.69
CA TRP A 46 -6.50 -3.99 0.89
C TRP A 46 -6.18 -2.50 0.82
N VAL A 47 -7.20 -1.71 0.47
CA VAL A 47 -7.11 -0.26 0.48
C VAL A 47 -8.11 0.27 1.48
N ASP A 48 -7.60 0.97 2.48
CA ASP A 48 -8.36 1.54 3.59
C ASP A 48 -8.29 3.06 3.58
N TYR A 49 -9.19 3.69 4.33
CA TYR A 49 -9.13 5.13 4.57
C TYR A 49 -8.56 5.39 5.96
N VAL A 50 -7.31 5.84 6.03
CA VAL A 50 -6.51 5.95 7.25
C VAL A 50 -5.98 7.37 7.37
N ASN A 51 -6.14 8.00 8.54
CA ASN A 51 -5.65 9.36 8.81
C ASN A 51 -6.09 10.42 7.77
N GLY A 52 -7.30 10.27 7.20
CA GLY A 52 -7.83 11.20 6.20
C GLY A 52 -7.32 11.00 4.77
N GLU A 53 -6.59 9.90 4.50
CA GLU A 53 -6.07 9.56 3.18
C GLU A 53 -6.39 8.10 2.81
N TRP A 54 -6.57 7.83 1.52
CA TRP A 54 -6.63 6.45 1.02
C TRP A 54 -5.24 5.83 1.07
N ALA A 55 -5.16 4.66 1.70
CA ALA A 55 -3.89 4.00 1.96
C ALA A 55 -3.95 2.52 1.61
N ILE A 56 -2.86 2.01 1.05
CA ILE A 56 -2.70 0.60 0.77
C ILE A 56 -1.97 -0.10 1.93
N GLU A 57 -2.51 -1.23 2.35
CA GLU A 57 -1.94 -2.08 3.39
C GLU A 57 -0.89 -3.02 2.79
N LEU A 58 0.36 -2.95 3.25
CA LEU A 58 1.44 -3.81 2.78
C LEU A 58 2.20 -4.43 3.97
N PRO A 59 2.68 -5.68 3.86
CA PRO A 59 3.54 -6.33 4.87
C PRO A 59 4.99 -5.81 4.77
N ILE A 60 5.14 -4.49 4.73
CA ILE A 60 6.39 -3.73 4.71
C ILE A 60 6.18 -2.54 5.63
N THR A 61 7.15 -2.21 6.47
CA THR A 61 7.03 -1.15 7.48
C THR A 61 8.12 -0.09 7.35
N GLU A 62 8.69 0.05 6.16
CA GLU A 62 9.83 0.92 5.85
C GLU A 62 9.46 1.99 4.80
N ASP A 63 10.07 3.18 4.88
CA ASP A 63 9.76 4.33 4.01
C ASP A 63 10.28 4.24 2.55
N ASN A 64 10.88 3.10 2.18
CA ASN A 64 11.54 2.88 0.89
C ASN A 64 10.71 1.99 -0.06
N VAL A 65 9.41 2.24 -0.11
CA VAL A 65 8.48 1.53 -1.00
C VAL A 65 8.08 2.42 -2.17
N GLU A 66 8.24 1.91 -3.38
CA GLU A 66 7.76 2.56 -4.59
C GLU A 66 6.64 1.74 -5.23
N LEU A 67 5.47 2.35 -5.41
CA LEU A 67 4.36 1.76 -6.15
C LEU A 67 4.63 1.82 -7.65
N ILE A 68 4.60 0.67 -8.30
CA ILE A 68 4.76 0.51 -9.76
C ILE A 68 3.40 0.42 -10.43
N GLY A 69 2.45 -0.29 -9.82
CA GLY A 69 1.09 -0.40 -10.33
C GLY A 69 0.13 -1.02 -9.33
N LEU A 70 -1.16 -0.75 -9.56
CA LEU A 70 -2.29 -1.43 -8.92
C LEU A 70 -3.11 -2.11 -10.01
N VAL A 71 -3.38 -3.39 -9.83
CA VAL A 71 -4.24 -4.16 -10.73
C VAL A 71 -5.48 -4.58 -9.96
N ASN A 72 -6.66 -4.20 -10.46
CA ASN A 72 -7.92 -4.65 -9.90
C ASN A 72 -8.10 -6.15 -10.21
N GLY A 73 -8.28 -6.97 -9.17
CA GLY A 73 -8.57 -8.40 -9.28
C GLY A 73 -10.04 -8.72 -9.49
#